data_AF-A0A920HW42-F1
#
_entry.id   AF-A0A920HW42-F1
#
_cell.length_a   1.000
_cell.length_b   1.000
_cell.length_c   1.000
_cell.angle_alpha   90.00
_cell.angle_beta   90.00
_cell.angle_gamma   90.00
#
_symmetry.space_group_name_H-M   'P 1'
#
loop_
_entity.id
_entity.type
_entity.pdbx_description
1 polymer ?
#
loop_
_entity_poly.entity_id
_entity_poly.type
_entity_poly.pdbx_seq_one_letter_code
_entity_poly.pdbx_strand_id
1 'polypeptide(L)' 'MAYLNHSLPDWSVYIRNEFLYNHKKGHGEVTKCDIHSVASIEKRVPLFEAFLENGVNWTRRPLTRILLETRR' A
#
# COMPACT_ATOMS: atom_id res chain seq x y z
N MET A 1 -6.15 8.08 -17.51
CA MET A 1 -7.28 7.32 -16.92
C MET A 1 -6.76 6.02 -16.37
N ALA A 2 -7.24 5.62 -15.18
CA ALA A 2 -7.03 4.26 -14.71
C ALA A 2 -7.94 3.34 -15.53
N TYR A 3 -7.38 2.26 -16.07
CA TYR A 3 -8.11 1.24 -16.82
C TYR A 3 -8.99 0.38 -15.91
N LEU A 4 -8.63 0.29 -14.63
CA LEU A 4 -9.41 -0.39 -13.60
C LEU A 4 -9.27 0.39 -12.30
N ASN A 5 -10.38 0.62 -11.62
CA ASN A 5 -10.40 1.00 -10.21
C ASN A 5 -11.49 0.15 -9.56
N HIS A 6 -11.09 -0.74 -8.65
CA HIS A 6 -11.99 -1.70 -8.04
C HIS A 6 -11.74 -1.78 -6.54
N SER A 7 -12.84 -1.78 -5.77
CA SER A 7 -12.80 -2.00 -4.33
C SER A 7 -12.42 -3.45 -4.06
N LEU A 8 -11.52 -3.66 -3.11
CA LEU A 8 -11.13 -4.97 -2.64
C LEU A 8 -11.69 -5.17 -1.23
N PRO A 9 -11.90 -6.42 -0.79
CA PRO A 9 -12.07 -6.67 0.63
C PRO A 9 -10.85 -6.13 1.40
N ASP A 10 -11.09 -5.66 2.61
CA ASP A 10 -10.04 -5.11 3.46
C ASP A 10 -9.00 -6.18 3.81
N TRP A 11 -7.74 -5.85 3.60
CA TRP A 11 -6.62 -6.68 4.00
C TRP A 11 -5.69 -5.90 4.91
N SER A 12 -5.57 -6.37 6.15
CA SER A 12 -4.54 -5.87 7.06
C SER A 12 -3.16 -6.36 6.61
N VAL A 13 -2.31 -5.39 6.30
CA VAL A 13 -0.95 -5.59 5.81
C VAL A 13 0.00 -4.64 6.53
N TYR A 14 1.29 -4.82 6.27
CA TYR A 14 2.32 -3.91 6.76
C TYR A 14 2.92 -3.13 5.60
N ILE A 15 3.26 -1.87 5.84
CA ILE A 15 4.00 -1.02 4.91
C ILE A 15 5.34 -0.67 5.53
N ARG A 16 6.40 -0.70 4.71
CA ARG A 16 7.73 -0.34 5.18
C ARG A 16 7.85 1.18 5.30
N ASN A 17 8.27 1.63 6.48
CA ASN A 17 8.35 3.05 6.83
C ASN A 17 9.36 3.81 5.98
N GLU A 18 10.41 3.13 5.52
CA GLU A 18 11.39 3.68 4.58
C GLU A 18 10.71 4.30 3.35
N PHE A 19 9.59 3.76 2.88
CA PHE A 19 8.89 4.33 1.74
C PHE A 19 7.93 5.47 2.09
N LEU A 20 7.40 5.50 3.32
CA LEU A 20 6.59 6.61 3.82
C LEU A 20 7.43 7.89 3.98
N TYR A 21 8.70 7.73 4.38
CA TYR A 21 9.63 8.83 4.62
C TYR A 21 10.63 9.06 3.48
N ASN A 22 10.31 8.64 2.25
CA ASN A 22 11.18 8.82 1.06
C ASN A 22 12.63 8.36 1.28
N HIS A 23 12.81 7.22 1.94
CA HIS A 23 14.09 6.62 2.31
C HIS A 23 14.99 7.49 3.21
N LYS A 24 14.41 8.47 3.91
CA LYS A 24 15.17 9.32 4.84
C LYS A 24 15.20 8.77 6.27
N LYS A 25 14.18 8.00 6.67
CA LYS A 25 13.99 7.45 8.03
C LYS A 25 13.14 6.16 7.99
N GLY A 26 13.19 5.36 9.06
CA GLY A 26 12.33 4.18 9.22
C GLY A 26 12.78 2.94 8.44
N HIS A 27 14.09 2.75 8.23
CA HIS A 27 14.63 1.54 7.61
C HIS A 27 14.44 0.33 8.52
N GLY A 28 13.84 -0.73 7.98
CA GLY A 28 13.52 -1.95 8.74
C GLY A 28 12.27 -1.85 9.63
N GLU A 29 11.69 -0.66 9.77
CA GLU A 29 10.43 -0.47 10.49
C GLU A 29 9.24 -0.65 9.56
N VAL A 30 8.14 -1.14 10.13
CA VAL A 30 6.88 -1.31 9.43
C VAL A 30 5.73 -0.67 10.20
N THR A 31 4.77 -0.12 9.48
CA THR A 31 3.52 0.40 10.03
C THR A 31 2.37 -0.44 9.49
N LYS A 32 1.41 -0.76 10.36
CA LYS A 32 0.20 -1.50 9.99
C LYS A 32 -0.75 -0.60 9.20
N CYS A 33 -1.39 -1.16 8.18
CA CYS A 33 -2.37 -0.45 7.34
C CYS A 33 -3.32 -1.45 6.67
N ASP A 34 -4.47 -0.95 6.21
CA ASP A 34 -5.45 -1.75 5.50
C ASP A 34 -5.53 -1.38 4.02
N ILE A 35 -5.39 -2.36 3.14
CA ILE A 35 -5.64 -2.17 1.70
C ILE A 35 -7.13 -2.34 1.44
N HIS A 36 -7.73 -1.40 0.72
CA HIS A 36 -9.17 -1.39 0.44
C HIS A 36 -9.52 -1.29 -1.06
N SER A 37 -8.54 -1.01 -1.92
CA SER A 37 -8.80 -0.96 -3.37
C SER A 37 -7.52 -1.12 -4.20
N VAL A 38 -7.73 -1.46 -5.48
CA VAL A 38 -6.68 -1.58 -6.49
C VAL A 38 -7.02 -0.73 -7.71
N ALA A 39 -6.00 -0.10 -8.26
CA ALA A 39 -6.04 0.66 -9.49
C ALA A 39 -5.03 0.10 -10.51
N SER A 40 -5.46 -0.07 -11.75
CA SER A 40 -4.59 -0.38 -12.89
C SER A 40 -4.49 0.84 -13.80
N ILE A 41 -3.27 1.25 -14.13
CA ILE A 41 -2.98 2.38 -15.01
C ILE A 41 -2.02 1.86 -16.09
N GLU A 42 -2.21 2.29 -17.32
CA GLU A 42 -1.34 1.91 -18.44
C GLU A 42 0.13 2.15 -18.11
N LYS A 43 1.00 1.21 -18.52
CA LYS A 43 2.46 1.25 -18.32
C LYS A 43 2.88 1.32 -16.84
N ARG A 44 2.01 0.94 -15.90
CA ARG A 44 2.31 0.82 -14.47
C ARG A 44 1.93 -0.56 -13.97
N VAL A 45 2.63 -1.03 -12.95
CA VAL A 45 2.22 -2.19 -12.16
C VAL A 45 0.89 -1.90 -11.44
N PRO A 46 0.11 -2.91 -11.06
CA PRO A 46 -1.05 -2.73 -10.21
C PRO A 46 -0.71 -1.90 -8.97
N LEU A 47 -1.53 -0.89 -8.71
CA LEU A 47 -1.36 0.08 -7.64
C LEU A 47 -2.45 -0.14 -6.60
N PHE A 48 -2.10 0.00 -5.33
CA PHE A 48 -2.99 -0.25 -4.20
C PHE A 48 -3.20 1.03 -3.40
N GLU A 49 -4.38 1.16 -2.83
CA GLU A 49 -4.73 2.22 -1.88
C GLU A 49 -4.60 1.64 -0.47
N ALA A 50 -3.71 2.22 0.34
CA ALA A 50 -3.45 1.76 1.70
C ALA A 50 -3.91 2.80 2.72
N PHE A 51 -4.78 2.39 3.63
CA PHE A 51 -5.32 3.23 4.68
C PHE A 51 -4.52 3.01 5.96
N LEU A 52 -3.83 4.05 6.43
CA LEU A 52 -3.05 4.00 7.65
C LEU A 52 -3.95 4.26 8.87
N GLU A 53 -3.58 3.71 10.02
CA GLU A 53 -4.32 3.91 11.29
C GLU A 53 -4.43 5.38 11.71
N ASN A 54 -3.52 6.24 11.24
CA ASN A 54 -3.58 7.68 11.46
C ASN A 54 -4.60 8.42 10.56
N GLY A 55 -5.40 7.70 9.77
CA GLY A 55 -6.42 8.24 8.87
C GLY A 55 -5.88 8.71 7.52
N VAL A 56 -4.57 8.56 7.25
CA VAL A 56 -3.99 8.91 5.95
C VAL A 56 -4.29 7.80 4.95
N ASN A 57 -4.94 8.16 3.83
CA ASN A 57 -5.05 7.29 2.68
C ASN A 57 -3.85 7.48 1.74
N TRP A 58 -3.00 6.46 1.66
CA TRP A 58 -1.81 6.46 0.83
C TRP A 58 -2.10 5.84 -0.53
N THR A 59 -2.36 6.73 -1.49
CA THR A 59 -2.93 6.35 -2.77
C THR A 59 -1.91 5.81 -3.77
N ARG A 60 -2.34 4.88 -4.63
CA ARG A 60 -1.67 4.43 -5.84
C ARG A 60 -0.23 3.95 -5.63
N ARG A 61 -0.01 3.08 -4.64
CA ARG A 61 1.32 2.56 -4.32
C ARG A 61 1.55 1.17 -4.91
N PRO A 62 2.74 0.89 -5.45
CA PRO A 62 3.04 -0.42 -6.01
C PRO A 62 3.20 -1.46 -4.89
N LEU A 63 2.94 -2.73 -5.22
CA LEU A 63 3.04 -3.87 -4.29
C LEU A 63 4.41 -3.97 -3.60
N THR A 64 5.49 -3.52 -4.24
CA THR A 64 6.87 -3.55 -3.70
C THR A 64 7.05 -2.79 -2.37
N ARG A 65 6.05 -1.99 -1.97
CA ARG A 65 6.04 -1.18 -0.74
C ARG A 65 5.29 -1.86 0.41
N ILE A 66 4.53 -2.90 0.08
CA ILE A 66 3.62 -3.64 0.95
C ILE A 66 4.28 -4.97 1.33
N LEU A 67 4.16 -5.33 2.60
CA LEU A 67 4.57 -6.59 3.17
C LEU A 67 3.31 -7.32 3.64
N LEU A 68 3.02 -8.47 3.02
CA LEU A 68 1.88 -9.29 3.39
C LEU A 68 2.16 -9.99 4.72
N GLU A 69 1.19 -9.94 5.62
CA GLU A 69 1.22 -10.75 6.83
C GLU A 69 1.06 -12.22 6.42
N THR A 70 2.16 -12.97 6.45
CA THR A 70 2.12 -14.39 6.14
C THR A 70 1.58 -15.10 7.36
N ARG A 71 0.29 -15.49 7.34
CA ARG A 71 -0.24 -16.39 8.36
C ARG A 71 0.52 -17.72 8.24
N ARG A 72 1.36 -18.02 9.23
CA ARG A 72 1.86 -19.39 9.47
C ARG A 72 0.79 -20.20 10.16
#